data_AF-A0A535CNI9-F1
#
_entry.id   AF-A0A535CNI9-F1
#
_cell.length_a   1.000
_cell.length_b   1.000
_cell.length_c   1.000
_cell.angle_alpha   90.00
_cell.angle_beta   90.00
_cell.angle_gamma   90.00
#
_symmetry.space_group_name_H-M   'P 1'
#
loop_
_entity.id
_entity.type
_entity.pdbx_description
1 polymer ?
#
loop_
_entity_poly.entity_id
_entity_poly.type
_entity_poly.pdbx_seq_one_letter_code
_entity_poly.pdbx_strand_id
1 'polypeptide(L)'
;MNTIAAVLQSFAQHLSRVSFELLGLAVLLHLSNLMLRATAWRAILTAAVPGQRVRWRSVTGAYLAGAGMNGILPARGGDVAKVVLVNRSVPGASCAVVASGLLVETLLDAVVGGGLLAWAVWSGAVPTRLLEVRPPGGSGVVVVIASALMGAVVIAAGRARGHATRLAHKLRQGVAILESPRAYLRLVALPQALGWVFRVASMYCFLHAFHVGGGLNHAALALVAGSVTSVMPLTPGGLGTQQALLM
;
A
#
# COMPACT_ATOMS: atom_id res chain seq x y z
N MET A 1 31.37 -23.28 -18.90
CA MET A 1 30.09 -24.02 -18.75
C MET A 1 29.73 -24.40 -17.31
N ASN A 2 30.56 -24.17 -16.27
CA ASN A 2 30.30 -24.68 -14.91
C ASN A 2 29.77 -23.65 -13.89
N THR A 3 29.72 -22.36 -14.22
CA THR A 3 29.32 -21.31 -13.26
C THR A 3 27.80 -21.24 -13.07
N ILE A 4 27.02 -21.40 -14.16
CA ILE A 4 25.55 -21.36 -14.12
C ILE A 4 25.00 -22.57 -13.36
N ALA A 5 25.57 -23.76 -13.57
CA ALA A 5 25.19 -24.97 -12.84
C ALA A 5 25.51 -24.84 -11.34
N ALA A 6 26.69 -24.32 -10.97
CA ALA A 6 27.05 -24.09 -9.58
C ALA A 6 26.15 -23.04 -8.88
N VAL A 7 25.79 -21.96 -9.59
CA VAL A 7 24.83 -20.96 -9.10
C VAL A 7 23.45 -21.57 -8.94
N LEU A 8 22.95 -22.33 -9.92
CA LEU A 8 21.65 -23.01 -9.85
C LEU A 8 21.60 -24.04 -8.71
N GLN A 9 22.70 -24.75 -8.46
CA GLN A 9 22.78 -25.79 -7.43
C GLN A 9 22.90 -25.18 -6.03
N SER A 10 23.65 -24.08 -5.88
CA SER A 10 23.66 -23.26 -4.67
C SER A 10 22.27 -22.65 -4.38
N PHE A 11 21.60 -22.12 -5.41
CA PHE A 11 20.25 -21.56 -5.29
C PHE A 11 19.22 -22.64 -4.92
N ALA A 12 19.32 -23.83 -5.51
CA ALA A 12 18.49 -24.99 -5.21
C ALA A 12 18.73 -25.53 -3.78
N GLN A 13 19.97 -25.49 -3.27
CA GLN A 13 20.30 -25.86 -1.89
C GLN A 13 19.82 -24.83 -0.86
N HIS A 14 19.71 -23.55 -1.23
CA HIS A 14 19.06 -22.53 -0.39
C HIS A 14 17.52 -22.65 -0.43
N LEU A 15 16.95 -22.99 -1.59
CA LEU A 15 15.52 -23.29 -1.75
C LEU A 15 15.08 -24.55 -0.99
N SER A 16 15.94 -25.56 -0.87
CA SER A 16 15.62 -26.80 -0.15
C SER A 16 15.60 -26.66 1.39
N ARG A 17 16.06 -25.51 1.90
CA ARG A 17 15.93 -25.13 3.32
C ARG A 17 14.83 -24.09 3.55
N VAL A 18 13.98 -23.81 2.57
CA VAL A 18 12.85 -22.90 2.77
C VAL A 18 11.88 -23.54 3.76
N SER A 19 11.64 -22.85 4.87
CA SER A 19 10.61 -23.26 5.81
C SER A 19 9.24 -22.97 5.20
N PHE A 20 8.63 -23.98 4.59
CA PHE A 20 7.28 -23.89 4.00
C PHE A 20 6.24 -23.41 5.01
N GLU A 21 6.45 -23.67 6.31
CA GLU A 21 5.61 -23.16 7.40
C GLU A 21 5.63 -21.62 7.48
N LEU A 22 6.81 -21.00 7.51
CA LEU A 22 6.92 -19.53 7.54
C LEU A 22 6.45 -18.90 6.23
N LEU A 23 6.67 -19.58 5.10
CA LEU A 23 6.15 -19.12 3.81
C LEU A 23 4.61 -19.14 3.79
N GLY A 24 4.00 -20.23 4.26
CA GLY A 24 2.56 -20.36 4.41
C GLY A 24 1.98 -19.29 5.35
N LEU A 25 2.65 -19.05 6.48
CA LEU A 25 2.26 -17.99 7.42
C LEU A 25 2.39 -16.60 6.79
N ALA A 26 3.46 -16.33 6.03
CA ALA A 26 3.65 -15.05 5.34
C ALA A 26 2.50 -14.79 4.35
N VAL A 27 2.12 -15.80 3.56
CA VAL A 27 0.99 -15.72 2.63
C VAL A 27 -0.32 -15.51 3.38
N LEU A 28 -0.55 -16.25 4.47
CA LEU A 28 -1.76 -16.11 5.28
C LEU A 28 -1.89 -14.69 5.83
N LEU A 29 -0.83 -14.15 6.45
CA LEU A 29 -0.79 -12.79 6.96
C LEU A 29 -1.02 -11.75 5.86
N HIS A 30 -0.44 -11.96 4.67
CA HIS A 30 -0.66 -11.08 3.52
C HIS A 30 -2.14 -11.08 3.09
N LEU A 31 -2.75 -12.26 2.96
CA LEU A 31 -4.17 -12.40 2.63
C LEU A 31 -5.06 -11.79 3.71
N SER A 32 -4.75 -11.99 4.99
CA SER A 32 -5.45 -11.37 6.11
C SER A 32 -5.37 -9.84 6.05
N ASN A 33 -4.20 -9.27 5.73
CA ASN A 33 -4.07 -7.82 5.50
C ASN A 33 -4.96 -7.36 4.33
N LEU A 34 -5.01 -8.08 3.21
CA LEU A 34 -5.90 -7.73 2.10
C LEU A 34 -7.38 -7.79 2.51
N MET A 35 -7.77 -8.76 3.33
CA MET A 35 -9.13 -8.87 3.86
C MET A 35 -9.47 -7.70 4.78
N LEU A 36 -8.57 -7.34 5.70
CA LEU A 36 -8.75 -6.19 6.57
C LEU A 36 -8.92 -4.89 5.77
N ARG A 37 -8.09 -4.69 4.74
CA ARG A 37 -8.19 -3.53 3.85
C ARG A 37 -9.51 -3.50 3.06
N ALA A 38 -9.93 -4.64 2.51
CA ALA A 38 -11.23 -4.75 1.86
C ALA A 38 -12.40 -4.45 2.81
N THR A 39 -12.32 -4.89 4.07
CA THR A 39 -13.34 -4.59 5.08
C THR A 39 -13.38 -3.11 5.47
N ALA A 40 -12.21 -2.47 5.63
CA ALA A 40 -12.08 -1.05 5.89
C ALA A 40 -12.68 -0.24 4.74
N TRP A 41 -12.31 -0.59 3.50
CA TRP A 41 -12.82 0.09 2.32
C TRP A 41 -14.33 -0.09 2.14
N ARG A 42 -14.87 -1.27 2.45
CA ARG A 42 -16.33 -1.49 2.51
C ARG A 42 -17.00 -0.57 3.53
N ALA A 43 -16.40 -0.36 4.71
CA ALA A 43 -16.97 0.53 5.72
C ALA A 43 -17.01 1.98 5.22
N ILE A 44 -15.95 2.45 4.55
CA ILE A 44 -15.90 3.76 3.88
C ILE A 44 -17.04 3.88 2.86
N LEU A 45 -17.18 2.89 1.97
CA LEU A 45 -18.22 2.88 0.94
C LEU A 45 -19.63 2.84 1.54
N THR A 46 -19.83 2.09 2.63
CA THR A 46 -21.14 1.98 3.31
C THR A 46 -21.55 3.32 3.93
N ALA A 47 -20.59 4.05 4.51
CA ALA A 47 -20.83 5.40 5.01
C ALA A 47 -21.08 6.40 3.88
N ALA A 48 -20.46 6.18 2.72
CA ALA A 48 -20.62 7.06 1.56
C ALA A 48 -21.98 6.91 0.85
N VAL A 49 -22.57 5.72 0.79
CA VAL A 49 -23.88 5.51 0.16
C VAL A 49 -24.93 5.00 1.16
N PRO A 50 -25.42 5.86 2.08
CA PRO A 50 -26.41 5.46 3.07
C PRO A 50 -27.68 4.95 2.37
N GLY A 51 -28.20 3.80 2.83
CA GLY A 51 -29.39 3.15 2.28
C GLY A 51 -29.13 2.12 1.16
N GLN A 52 -27.91 2.04 0.63
CA GLN A 52 -27.54 1.03 -0.36
C GLN A 52 -26.82 -0.17 0.27
N ARG A 53 -27.12 -1.38 -0.20
CA ARG A 53 -26.49 -2.60 0.31
C ARG A 53 -25.12 -2.83 -0.34
N VAL A 54 -24.05 -2.45 0.36
CA VAL A 54 -22.68 -2.75 -0.06
C VAL A 54 -22.32 -4.20 0.27
N ARG A 55 -22.37 -5.07 -0.76
CA ARG A 55 -22.07 -6.51 -0.64
C ARG A 55 -20.58 -6.74 -0.38
N TRP A 56 -20.26 -7.48 0.68
CA TRP A 56 -18.86 -7.78 1.06
C TRP A 56 -18.10 -8.52 -0.04
N ARG A 57 -18.74 -9.50 -0.70
CA ARG A 57 -18.13 -10.28 -1.79
C ARG A 57 -17.72 -9.39 -2.98
N SER A 58 -18.55 -8.40 -3.33
CA SER A 58 -18.28 -7.50 -4.46
C SER A 58 -17.10 -6.57 -4.18
N VAL A 59 -17.08 -5.94 -3.00
CA VAL A 59 -16.00 -5.04 -2.61
C VAL A 59 -14.69 -5.80 -2.43
N THR A 60 -14.73 -6.96 -1.77
CA THR A 60 -13.54 -7.80 -1.54
C THR A 60 -12.98 -8.34 -2.84
N GLY A 61 -13.83 -8.83 -3.75
CA GLY A 61 -13.40 -9.28 -5.08
C GLY A 61 -12.76 -8.15 -5.89
N ALA A 62 -13.37 -6.96 -5.90
CA ALA A 62 -12.82 -5.78 -6.56
C ALA A 62 -11.47 -5.35 -5.96
N TYR A 63 -11.36 -5.36 -4.62
CA TYR A 63 -10.14 -5.00 -3.91
C TYR A 63 -9.00 -5.98 -4.21
N LEU A 64 -9.27 -7.29 -4.13
CA LEU A 64 -8.30 -8.34 -4.45
C LEU A 64 -7.86 -8.29 -5.90
N ALA A 65 -8.80 -8.17 -6.84
CA ALA A 65 -8.49 -8.05 -8.26
C ALA A 65 -7.61 -6.83 -8.55
N GLY A 66 -7.97 -5.68 -7.97
CA GLY A 66 -7.17 -4.46 -8.08
C GLY A 66 -5.78 -4.56 -7.44
N ALA A 67 -5.68 -5.17 -6.26
CA ALA A 67 -4.41 -5.41 -5.60
C ALA A 67 -3.50 -6.34 -6.42
N GLY A 68 -4.06 -7.43 -6.96
CA GLY A 68 -3.33 -8.32 -7.87
C GLY A 68 -2.90 -7.62 -9.15
N MET A 69 -3.78 -6.81 -9.75
CA MET A 69 -3.45 -6.01 -10.93
C MET A 69 -2.35 -4.99 -10.66
N ASN A 70 -2.27 -4.38 -9.47
CA ASN A 70 -1.17 -3.47 -9.12
C ASN A 70 0.20 -4.18 -9.04
N GLY A 71 0.23 -5.51 -8.90
CA GLY A 71 1.47 -6.28 -9.02
C GLY A 71 1.97 -6.40 -10.47
N ILE A 72 1.10 -6.20 -11.45
CA ILE A 72 1.38 -6.41 -12.88
C ILE A 72 1.42 -5.06 -13.63
N LEU A 73 0.45 -4.18 -13.37
CA LEU A 73 0.26 -2.94 -14.08
C LEU A 73 1.08 -1.80 -13.46
N PRO A 74 1.79 -1.00 -14.29
CA PRO A 74 2.46 0.20 -13.82
C PRO A 74 1.45 1.28 -13.40
N ALA A 75 1.95 2.35 -12.78
CA ALA A 75 1.17 3.54 -12.41
C ALA A 75 -0.11 3.29 -11.59
N ARG A 76 -0.14 2.22 -10.77
CA ARG A 76 -1.30 1.83 -9.94
C ARG A 76 -2.58 1.60 -10.76
N GLY A 77 -2.47 1.07 -11.98
CA GLY A 77 -3.62 0.78 -12.85
C GLY A 77 -4.69 -0.13 -12.21
N GLY A 78 -4.28 -0.98 -11.27
CA GLY A 78 -5.20 -1.80 -10.48
C GLY A 78 -6.13 -0.99 -9.57
N ASP A 79 -5.73 0.20 -9.09
CA ASP A 79 -6.61 1.05 -8.29
C ASP A 79 -7.72 1.69 -9.14
N VAL A 80 -7.44 2.01 -10.42
CA VAL A 80 -8.48 2.41 -11.37
C VAL A 80 -9.48 1.26 -11.57
N ALA A 81 -8.98 0.03 -11.69
CA ALA A 81 -9.84 -1.13 -11.80
C ALA A 81 -10.70 -1.35 -10.54
N LYS A 82 -10.17 -1.13 -9.33
CA LYS A 82 -10.98 -1.12 -8.08
C LYS A 82 -12.14 -0.15 -8.19
N VAL A 83 -11.88 1.09 -8.62
CA VAL A 83 -12.89 2.13 -8.77
C VAL A 83 -13.98 1.71 -9.76
N VAL A 84 -13.60 1.22 -10.93
CA VAL A 84 -14.55 0.80 -11.97
C VAL A 84 -15.39 -0.40 -11.54
N LEU A 85 -14.75 -1.41 -10.94
CA LEU A 85 -15.44 -2.63 -10.47
C LEU A 85 -16.43 -2.33 -9.34
N VAL A 86 -16.09 -1.43 -8.41
CA VAL A 86 -17.00 -1.02 -7.34
C VAL A 86 -18.12 -0.11 -7.83
N ASN A 87 -17.82 0.89 -8.66
CA ASN A 87 -18.85 1.75 -9.26
C ASN A 87 -19.91 0.93 -10.03
N ARG A 88 -19.50 -0.17 -10.70
CA ARG A 88 -20.44 -1.07 -11.39
C ARG A 88 -21.20 -2.02 -10.44
N SER A 89 -20.66 -2.34 -9.27
CA SER A 89 -21.25 -3.32 -8.36
C SER A 89 -22.01 -2.73 -7.18
N VAL A 90 -21.86 -1.43 -6.90
CA VAL A 90 -22.53 -0.70 -5.83
C VAL A 90 -23.46 0.36 -6.43
N PRO A 91 -24.79 0.13 -6.44
CA PRO A 91 -25.75 1.11 -6.92
C PRO A 91 -25.63 2.44 -6.16
N GLY A 92 -25.59 3.56 -6.89
CA GLY A 92 -25.50 4.91 -6.33
C GLY A 92 -24.07 5.39 -5.99
N ALA A 93 -23.06 4.52 -6.04
CA ALA A 93 -21.68 4.91 -5.80
C ALA A 93 -20.99 5.36 -7.10
N SER A 94 -21.01 6.67 -7.39
CA SER A 94 -20.30 7.19 -8.57
C SER A 94 -18.77 6.97 -8.48
N CYS A 95 -18.05 6.93 -9.61
CA CYS A 95 -16.58 6.84 -9.63
C CYS A 95 -15.90 7.85 -8.69
N ALA A 96 -16.42 9.07 -8.58
CA ALA A 96 -15.88 10.11 -7.70
C ALA A 96 -16.03 9.76 -6.21
N VAL A 97 -17.15 9.14 -5.82
CA VAL A 97 -17.41 8.67 -4.44
C VAL A 97 -16.46 7.52 -4.10
N VAL A 98 -16.30 6.57 -5.01
CA VAL A 98 -15.43 5.42 -4.82
C VAL A 98 -13.96 5.83 -4.77
N ALA A 99 -13.53 6.73 -5.66
CA ALA A 99 -12.18 7.26 -5.70
C ALA A 99 -11.83 8.09 -4.45
N SER A 100 -12.75 8.93 -3.97
CA SER A 100 -12.54 9.68 -2.72
C SER A 100 -12.48 8.77 -1.49
N GLY A 101 -13.23 7.66 -1.47
CA GLY A 101 -13.08 6.64 -0.42
C GLY A 101 -11.69 5.97 -0.44
N LEU A 102 -11.14 5.69 -1.63
CA LEU A 102 -9.76 5.20 -1.78
C LEU A 102 -8.74 6.25 -1.32
N LEU A 103 -8.98 7.54 -1.56
CA LEU A 103 -8.10 8.61 -1.07
C LEU A 103 -7.97 8.59 0.46
N VAL A 104 -9.08 8.38 1.18
CA VAL A 104 -9.08 8.25 2.65
C VAL A 104 -8.19 7.09 3.11
N GLU A 105 -8.30 5.93 2.44
CA GLU A 105 -7.45 4.77 2.74
C GLU A 105 -5.97 5.09 2.49
N THR A 106 -5.66 5.70 1.34
CA THR A 106 -4.28 6.03 0.96
C THR A 106 -3.64 7.10 1.84
N LEU A 107 -4.44 8.03 2.39
CA LEU A 107 -3.94 9.05 3.30
C LEU A 107 -3.41 8.40 4.59
N LEU A 108 -4.16 7.45 5.15
CA LEU A 108 -3.71 6.74 6.33
C LEU A 108 -2.46 5.90 6.03
N ASP A 109 -2.44 5.21 4.89
CA ASP A 109 -1.25 4.47 4.45
C ASP A 109 -0.02 5.38 4.27
N ALA A 110 -0.21 6.58 3.74
CA ALA A 110 0.86 7.56 3.59
C ALA A 110 1.37 8.08 4.94
N VAL A 111 0.49 8.31 5.91
CA VAL A 111 0.86 8.72 7.28
C VAL A 111 1.64 7.59 7.97
N VAL A 112 1.14 6.36 7.95
CA VAL A 112 1.80 5.22 8.61
C VAL A 112 3.13 4.90 7.91
N GLY A 113 3.13 4.82 6.58
CA GLY A 113 4.34 4.56 5.80
C GLY A 113 5.39 5.66 5.95
N GLY A 114 4.96 6.93 5.93
CA GLY A 114 5.83 8.08 6.17
C GLY A 114 6.41 8.10 7.58
N GLY A 115 5.60 7.76 8.60
CA GLY A 115 6.07 7.63 9.98
C GLY A 115 7.09 6.52 10.16
N LEU A 116 6.86 5.35 9.55
CA LEU A 116 7.82 4.23 9.57
C LEU A 116 9.12 4.59 8.85
N LEU A 117 9.04 5.30 7.71
CA LEU A 117 10.22 5.79 6.99
C LEU A 117 11.02 6.79 7.84
N ALA A 118 10.34 7.76 8.44
CA ALA A 118 10.97 8.76 9.31
C ALA A 118 11.66 8.10 10.50
N TRP A 119 11.00 7.12 11.14
CA TRP A 119 11.58 6.33 12.21
C TRP A 119 12.83 5.56 11.75
N ALA A 120 12.77 4.89 10.59
CA ALA A 120 13.90 4.12 10.07
C ALA A 120 15.12 5.00 9.72
N VAL A 121 14.89 6.22 9.23
CA VAL A 121 15.95 7.21 9.00
C VAL A 121 16.53 7.70 10.33
N TRP A 122 15.68 8.04 11.29
CA TRP A 122 16.10 8.52 12.61
C TRP A 122 16.87 7.47 13.42
N SER A 123 16.45 6.21 13.35
CA SER A 123 17.09 5.10 14.07
C SER A 123 18.37 4.62 13.41
N GLY A 124 18.79 5.21 12.28
CA GLY A 124 19.95 4.77 11.50
C GLY A 124 19.80 3.36 10.91
N ALA A 125 18.57 2.84 10.82
CA ALA A 125 18.32 1.50 10.32
C ALA A 125 18.56 1.43 8.80
N VAL A 126 18.40 2.54 8.07
CA VAL A 126 18.66 2.62 6.63
C VAL A 126 20.16 2.68 6.35
N PRO A 127 20.74 1.69 5.64
CA PRO A 127 22.12 1.77 5.17
C PRO A 127 22.29 3.04 4.35
N THR A 128 23.25 3.89 4.74
CA THR A 128 23.52 5.18 4.08
C THR A 128 23.74 5.06 2.57
N ARG A 129 24.12 3.87 2.06
CA ARG A 129 24.24 3.57 0.63
C ARG A 129 22.91 3.65 -0.16
N LEU A 130 21.76 3.38 0.47
CA LEU A 130 20.44 3.60 -0.16
C LEU A 130 20.03 5.07 -0.20
N LEU A 131 20.62 5.89 0.69
CA LEU A 131 20.49 7.35 0.70
C LEU A 131 21.52 8.02 -0.23
N GLU A 132 22.60 7.30 -0.61
CA GLU A 132 23.60 7.72 -1.60
C GLU A 132 23.14 7.53 -3.05
N VAL A 133 22.10 6.73 -3.31
CA VAL A 133 21.30 6.87 -4.54
C VAL A 133 20.62 8.21 -4.43
N ARG A 134 21.34 9.25 -4.86
CA ARG A 134 20.85 10.60 -4.99
C ARG A 134 19.73 10.51 -6.03
N PRO A 135 18.43 10.56 -5.66
CA PRO A 135 17.45 10.90 -6.67
C PRO A 135 17.92 12.23 -7.28
N PRO A 136 17.70 12.50 -8.57
CA PRO A 136 18.04 13.81 -9.12
C PRO A 136 17.35 14.89 -8.25
N GLY A 137 18.10 15.50 -7.31
CA GLY A 137 17.61 16.43 -6.28
C GLY A 137 17.84 16.11 -4.77
N GLY A 138 18.34 14.93 -4.34
CA GLY A 138 18.78 14.67 -2.94
C GLY A 138 17.71 14.19 -1.93
N SER A 139 18.11 13.79 -0.71
CA SER A 139 17.24 13.22 0.36
C SER A 139 16.12 14.17 0.82
N GLY A 140 16.30 15.47 0.63
CA GLY A 140 15.26 16.48 0.79
C GLY A 140 14.08 16.27 -0.17
N VAL A 141 14.29 15.70 -1.36
CA VAL A 141 13.21 15.49 -2.35
C VAL A 141 12.19 14.47 -1.87
N VAL A 142 12.57 13.41 -1.16
CA VAL A 142 11.60 12.43 -0.64
C VAL A 142 10.73 13.06 0.45
N VAL A 143 11.34 13.83 1.35
CA VAL A 143 10.62 14.58 2.39
C VAL A 143 9.76 15.68 1.77
N VAL A 144 10.26 16.37 0.75
CA VAL A 144 9.52 17.40 -0.01
C VAL A 144 8.38 16.78 -0.80
N ILE A 145 8.54 15.61 -1.42
CA ILE A 145 7.46 14.90 -2.12
C ILE A 145 6.40 14.43 -1.12
N ALA A 146 6.78 13.85 0.01
CA ALA A 146 5.85 13.44 1.06
C ALA A 146 5.09 14.64 1.66
N SER A 147 5.81 15.73 1.93
CA SER A 147 5.25 17.00 2.44
C SER A 147 4.40 17.71 1.40
N ALA A 148 4.77 17.64 0.11
CA ALA A 148 4.02 18.21 -1.00
C ALA A 148 2.77 17.38 -1.32
N LEU A 149 2.82 16.06 -1.17
CA LEU A 149 1.63 15.19 -1.27
C LEU A 149 0.67 15.47 -0.12
N MET A 150 1.17 15.57 1.11
CA MET A 150 0.36 15.97 2.27
C MET A 150 -0.24 17.36 2.09
N GLY A 151 0.59 18.33 1.66
CA GLY A 151 0.18 19.69 1.34
C GLY A 151 -0.82 19.74 0.19
N ALA A 152 -0.66 18.94 -0.86
CA ALA A 152 -1.57 18.85 -1.99
C ALA A 152 -2.92 18.27 -1.57
N VAL A 153 -2.96 17.30 -0.64
CA VAL A 153 -4.20 16.78 -0.06
C VAL A 153 -4.91 17.86 0.76
N VAL A 154 -4.19 18.59 1.61
CA VAL A 154 -4.74 19.70 2.42
C VAL A 154 -5.25 20.84 1.52
N ILE A 155 -4.49 21.18 0.48
CA ILE A 155 -4.83 22.21 -0.51
C ILE A 155 -6.00 21.77 -1.40
N ALA A 156 -6.07 20.51 -1.82
CA ALA A 156 -7.19 19.97 -2.58
C ALA A 156 -8.46 19.95 -1.72
N ALA A 157 -8.36 19.58 -0.45
CA ALA A 157 -9.45 19.67 0.53
C ALA A 157 -9.91 21.12 0.75
N GLY A 158 -8.96 22.08 0.75
CA GLY A 158 -9.24 23.52 0.86
C GLY A 158 -9.84 24.12 -0.41
N ARG A 159 -9.35 23.76 -1.59
CA ARG A 159 -9.80 24.27 -2.92
C ARG A 159 -11.09 23.62 -3.41
N ALA A 160 -11.41 22.42 -2.94
CA ALA A 160 -12.72 21.79 -3.14
C ALA A 160 -13.89 22.59 -2.52
N ARG A 161 -13.61 23.63 -1.72
CA ARG A 161 -14.62 24.59 -1.25
C ARG A 161 -15.16 25.51 -2.35
N GLY A 162 -14.47 25.66 -3.49
CA GLY A 162 -14.72 26.78 -4.42
C GLY A 162 -15.31 26.48 -5.80
N HIS A 163 -15.14 25.30 -6.42
CA HIS A 163 -15.32 25.19 -7.89
C HIS A 163 -15.89 23.85 -8.41
N ALA A 164 -17.06 23.43 -7.91
CA ALA A 164 -18.09 22.63 -8.61
C ALA A 164 -18.98 21.92 -7.57
N THR A 165 -20.16 22.48 -7.26
CA THR A 165 -21.05 21.99 -6.20
C THR A 165 -21.41 20.51 -6.32
N ARG A 166 -21.55 19.97 -7.54
CA ARG A 166 -21.87 18.55 -7.79
C ARG A 166 -20.70 17.60 -7.55
N LEU A 167 -19.48 17.98 -7.96
CA LEU A 167 -18.29 17.17 -7.71
C LEU A 167 -17.91 17.23 -6.24
N ALA A 168 -17.97 18.42 -5.64
CA ALA A 168 -17.76 18.63 -4.21
C ALA A 168 -18.73 17.81 -3.35
N HIS A 169 -20.01 17.70 -3.75
CA HIS A 169 -20.97 16.86 -3.05
C HIS A 169 -20.61 15.37 -3.12
N LYS A 170 -20.22 14.86 -4.30
CA LYS A 170 -19.77 13.46 -4.49
C LYS A 170 -18.46 13.15 -3.75
N LEU A 171 -17.54 14.11 -3.69
CA LEU A 171 -16.30 13.96 -2.92
C LEU A 171 -16.56 13.98 -1.41
N ARG A 172 -17.39 14.91 -0.92
CA ARG A 172 -17.85 14.93 0.48
C ARG A 172 -18.52 13.62 0.87
N GLN A 173 -19.37 13.11 -0.01
CA GLN A 173 -20.04 11.84 0.17
C GLN A 173 -19.03 10.69 0.36
N GLY A 174 -17.97 10.59 -0.46
CA GLY A 174 -16.97 9.53 -0.31
C GLY A 174 -16.06 9.65 0.93
N VAL A 175 -15.97 10.85 1.54
CA VAL A 175 -15.25 11.06 2.80
C VAL A 175 -16.16 11.12 4.03
N ALA A 176 -17.46 10.82 3.88
CA ALA A 176 -18.46 10.95 4.95
C ALA A 176 -18.12 10.17 6.23
N ILE A 177 -17.37 9.06 6.11
CA ILE A 177 -16.89 8.31 7.27
C ILE A 177 -16.10 9.17 8.26
N LEU A 178 -15.39 10.21 7.78
CA LEU A 178 -14.59 11.11 8.61
C LEU A 178 -15.44 12.02 9.51
N GLU A 179 -16.71 12.24 9.18
CA GLU A 179 -17.65 12.99 10.02
C GLU A 179 -17.98 12.25 11.32
N SER A 180 -17.66 10.95 11.39
CA SER A 180 -17.91 10.08 12.54
C SER A 180 -16.60 9.48 13.09
N PRO A 181 -15.82 10.23 13.91
CA PRO A 181 -14.48 9.81 14.34
C PRO A 181 -14.44 8.43 15.01
N ARG A 182 -15.45 8.11 15.82
CA ARG A 182 -15.54 6.79 16.48
C ARG A 182 -15.73 5.65 15.48
N ALA A 183 -16.55 5.84 14.45
CA ALA A 183 -16.77 4.83 13.43
C ALA A 183 -15.56 4.73 12.49
N TYR A 184 -14.95 5.86 12.12
CA TYR A 184 -13.70 5.88 11.37
C TYR A 184 -12.58 5.11 12.11
N LEU A 185 -12.37 5.40 13.39
CA LEU A 185 -11.32 4.73 14.17
C LEU A 185 -11.54 3.22 14.25
N ARG A 186 -12.77 2.78 14.52
CA ARG A 186 -13.08 1.36 14.70
C ARG A 186 -13.16 0.56 13.40
N LEU A 187 -13.73 1.15 12.35
CA LEU A 187 -14.07 0.44 11.12
C LEU A 187 -13.03 0.63 10.01
N VAL A 188 -12.18 1.65 10.11
CA VAL A 188 -11.19 1.99 9.07
C VAL A 188 -9.79 1.99 9.65
N ALA A 189 -9.51 2.87 10.62
CA ALA A 189 -8.16 3.07 11.12
C ALA A 189 -7.60 1.83 11.83
N LEU A 190 -8.39 1.19 12.71
CA LEU A 190 -7.95 0.01 13.45
C LEU A 190 -7.72 -1.22 12.54
N PRO A 191 -8.63 -1.58 11.60
CA PRO A 191 -8.35 -2.62 10.62
C PRO A 191 -7.15 -2.30 9.72
N GLN A 192 -6.96 -1.04 9.31
CA GLN A 192 -5.78 -0.65 8.52
C GLN A 192 -4.49 -0.73 9.34
N ALA A 193 -4.49 -0.31 10.60
CA ALA A 193 -3.34 -0.43 11.50
C ALA A 193 -2.98 -1.91 11.73
N LEU A 194 -3.97 -2.77 11.98
CA LEU A 194 -3.77 -4.21 12.08
C LEU A 194 -3.28 -4.80 10.74
N GLY A 195 -3.78 -4.30 9.61
CA GLY A 195 -3.29 -4.66 8.28
C GLY A 195 -1.81 -4.31 8.08
N TRP A 196 -1.37 -3.14 8.58
CA TRP A 196 0.05 -2.78 8.60
C TRP A 196 0.88 -3.72 9.46
N VAL A 197 0.40 -4.11 10.65
CA VAL A 197 1.07 -5.12 11.50
C VAL A 197 1.18 -6.44 10.75
N PHE A 198 0.12 -6.91 10.11
CA PHE A 198 0.14 -8.15 9.31
C PHE A 198 1.06 -8.04 8.10
N ARG A 199 1.13 -6.87 7.46
CA ARG A 199 2.06 -6.63 6.34
C ARG A 199 3.52 -6.68 6.81
N VAL A 200 3.83 -6.09 7.98
CA VAL A 200 5.17 -6.16 8.59
C VAL A 200 5.51 -7.60 8.97
N ALA A 201 4.60 -8.29 9.66
CA ALA A 201 4.79 -9.69 10.06
C ALA A 201 4.93 -10.62 8.85
N SER A 202 4.14 -10.42 7.79
CA SER A 202 4.23 -11.17 6.54
C SER A 202 5.60 -11.01 5.90
N MET A 203 6.11 -9.78 5.79
CA MET A 203 7.45 -9.53 5.27
C MET A 203 8.54 -10.15 6.14
N TYR A 204 8.40 -10.06 7.47
CA TYR A 204 9.32 -10.69 8.41
C TYR A 204 9.37 -12.21 8.22
N CYS A 205 8.22 -12.88 8.15
CA CYS A 205 8.12 -14.32 7.88
C CYS A 205 8.72 -14.69 6.52
N PHE A 206 8.50 -13.86 5.49
CA PHE A 206 9.06 -14.10 4.16
C PHE A 206 10.58 -14.05 4.19
N LEU A 207 11.17 -13.00 4.76
CA LEU A 207 12.63 -12.88 4.87
C LEU A 207 13.27 -14.02 5.67
N HIS A 208 12.64 -14.40 6.79
CA HIS A 208 13.08 -15.55 7.58
C HIS A 208 12.93 -16.88 6.82
N ALA A 209 11.88 -17.06 6.02
CA ALA A 209 11.68 -18.28 5.22
C ALA A 209 12.82 -18.50 4.20
N PHE A 210 13.35 -17.42 3.62
CA PHE A 210 14.45 -17.48 2.65
C PHE A 210 15.84 -17.42 3.29
N HIS A 211 15.94 -17.42 4.63
CA HIS A 211 17.20 -17.37 5.36
C HIS A 211 18.12 -16.20 4.97
N VAL A 212 17.53 -15.12 4.44
CA VAL A 212 18.22 -13.84 4.20
C VAL A 212 18.32 -13.16 5.57
N GLY A 213 19.40 -13.45 6.29
CA GLY A 213 19.55 -13.16 7.72
C GLY A 213 19.35 -11.70 8.14
N GLY A 214 18.95 -11.47 9.41
CA GLY A 214 19.29 -10.23 10.11
C GLY A 214 18.27 -9.52 11.02
N GLY A 215 17.21 -10.16 11.54
CA GLY A 215 16.35 -9.54 12.58
C GLY A 215 15.40 -8.41 12.11
N LEU A 216 14.55 -7.93 13.03
CA LEU A 216 13.44 -6.97 12.78
C LEU A 216 13.83 -5.73 11.94
N ASN A 217 15.08 -5.28 12.03
CA ASN A 217 15.61 -4.13 11.28
C ASN A 217 15.66 -4.38 9.77
N HIS A 218 15.94 -5.60 9.30
CA HIS A 218 15.98 -5.92 7.87
C HIS A 218 14.56 -6.04 7.27
N ALA A 219 13.57 -6.47 8.05
CA ALA A 219 12.17 -6.47 7.64
C ALA A 219 11.61 -5.05 7.52
N ALA A 220 11.95 -4.17 8.47
CA ALA A 220 11.66 -2.75 8.38
C ALA A 220 12.31 -2.14 7.12
N LEU A 221 13.55 -2.50 6.80
CA LEU A 221 14.22 -2.05 5.59
C LEU A 221 13.57 -2.54 4.30
N ALA A 222 13.14 -3.80 4.24
CA ALA A 222 12.44 -4.32 3.07
C ALA A 222 11.08 -3.63 2.88
N LEU A 223 10.38 -3.29 3.97
CA LEU A 223 9.16 -2.48 3.92
C LEU A 223 9.41 -1.03 3.49
N VAL A 224 10.52 -0.45 3.95
CA VAL A 224 10.96 0.90 3.55
C VAL A 224 11.34 0.91 2.07
N ALA A 225 12.13 -0.06 1.61
CA ALA A 225 12.50 -0.22 0.20
C ALA A 225 11.28 -0.40 -0.70
N GLY A 226 10.31 -1.23 -0.27
CA GLY A 226 9.02 -1.41 -0.95
C GLY A 226 8.16 -0.14 -0.97
N SER A 227 8.27 0.69 0.07
CA SER A 227 7.57 1.98 0.12
C SER A 227 8.24 3.03 -0.78
N VAL A 228 9.58 3.03 -0.88
CA VAL A 228 10.32 3.90 -1.81
C VAL A 228 10.05 3.52 -3.27
N THR A 229 9.92 2.22 -3.59
CA THR A 229 9.54 1.77 -4.94
C THR A 229 8.13 2.23 -5.32
N SER A 230 7.22 2.34 -4.35
CA SER A 230 5.86 2.81 -4.59
C SER A 230 5.76 4.31 -4.95
N VAL A 231 6.82 5.10 -4.66
CA VAL A 231 6.90 6.53 -4.96
C VAL A 231 7.26 6.80 -6.42
N MET A 232 7.94 5.86 -7.10
CA MET A 232 8.20 5.92 -8.54
C MET A 232 7.67 4.66 -9.25
N PRO A 233 6.34 4.50 -9.40
CA PRO A 233 5.73 3.33 -10.03
C PRO A 233 5.78 3.48 -11.56
N LEU A 234 6.97 3.74 -12.12
CA LEU A 234 7.17 3.90 -13.56
C LEU A 234 7.39 2.55 -14.28
N THR A 235 7.60 1.45 -13.53
CA THR A 235 7.82 0.12 -14.10
C THR A 235 7.03 -0.99 -13.39
N PRO A 236 6.66 -2.09 -14.09
CA PRO A 236 5.93 -3.21 -13.51
C PRO A 236 6.69 -3.82 -12.32
N GLY A 237 6.02 -3.93 -11.16
CA GLY A 237 6.59 -4.59 -9.96
C GLY A 237 7.85 -3.94 -9.36
N GLY A 238 8.25 -2.73 -9.78
CA GLY A 238 9.54 -2.12 -9.38
C GLY A 238 10.75 -2.71 -10.12
N LEU A 239 10.52 -3.49 -11.19
CA LEU A 239 11.59 -4.00 -12.06
C LEU A 239 12.28 -2.81 -12.74
N GLY A 240 13.52 -2.53 -12.32
CA GLY A 240 14.30 -1.39 -12.78
C GLY A 240 14.94 -0.61 -11.63
N THR A 241 14.19 -0.30 -10.57
CA THR A 241 14.76 0.33 -9.36
C THR A 241 15.55 -0.67 -8.54
N GLN A 242 15.11 -1.94 -8.46
CA GLN A 242 15.88 -3.01 -7.83
C GLN A 242 17.14 -3.39 -8.64
N GLN A 243 17.10 -3.30 -9.97
CA GLN A 243 18.28 -3.56 -10.82
C GLN A 243 19.28 -2.39 -10.78
N ALA A 244 18.82 -1.14 -10.76
CA ALA A 244 19.68 0.03 -10.61
C ALA A 244 20.36 0.14 -9.24
N LEU A 245 19.82 -0.53 -8.22
CA LEU A 245 20.39 -0.63 -6.87
C LEU A 245 21.41 -1.77 -6.72
N LEU A 246 21.43 -2.72 -7.65
CA LEU A 246 22.27 -3.92 -7.62
C LEU A 246 23.36 -3.93 -8.70
N MET A 247 23.41 -2.89 -9.55
CA MET A 247 24.50 -2.65 -10.52
C MET A 247 25.46 -1.59 -10.03
#